data_AF-A0A1I4LJM0-F1
#
_entry.id   AF-A0A1I4LJM0-F1
#
_cell.length_a   1.000
_cell.length_b   1.000
_cell.length_c   1.000
_cell.angle_alpha   90.00
_cell.angle_beta   90.00
_cell.angle_gamma   90.00
#
_symmetry.space_group_name_H-M   'P 1'
#
loop_
_entity.id
_entity.type
_entity.pdbx_description
1 polymer ?
#
loop_
_entity_poly.entity_id
_entity_poly.type
_entity_poly.pdbx_seq_one_letter_code
_entity_poly.pdbx_strand_id
1 'polypeptide(L)'
;MSALGVITLRNPVYAALLLVLAFFTSAGIWLLLEAEFLAITLVLVYVGAVMVLFLFVVMMLDINLERLREGFWKWFPFGALLAIVLAIQMSMVLMGKQFNLENMPVPAPHEAGYSNTKELGRLIYTEYVYAFELAAVILLVAMVAAIALTLRHRTDKKSPNPSKQIAVKRSDRIRIIPMPPENKE
;
A
#
# COMPACT_ATOMS: atom_id res chain seq x y z
N MET A 1 8.06 14.84 14.62
CA MET A 1 9.27 15.03 13.79
C MET A 1 9.44 13.95 12.72
N SER A 2 9.19 12.69 13.04
CA SER A 2 9.34 11.57 12.09
C SER A 2 8.58 11.79 10.78
N ALA A 3 7.33 12.27 10.84
CA ALA A 3 6.52 12.59 9.65
C ALA A 3 7.15 13.62 8.70
N LEU A 4 7.85 14.65 9.24
CA LEU A 4 8.58 15.62 8.41
C LEU A 4 9.83 14.99 7.78
N GLY A 5 10.50 14.10 8.51
CA GLY A 5 11.67 13.39 8.00
C GLY A 5 11.36 12.44 6.85
N VAL A 6 10.18 11.80 6.83
CA VAL A 6 9.73 10.95 5.71
C VAL A 6 9.69 11.71 4.38
N ILE A 7 9.31 12.99 4.42
CA ILE A 7 9.11 13.81 3.22
C ILE A 7 10.41 14.53 2.80
N THR A 8 11.25 14.89 3.77
CA THR A 8 12.44 15.73 3.52
C THR A 8 13.72 14.92 3.22
N LEU A 9 13.81 13.67 3.68
CA LEU A 9 15.00 12.84 3.48
C LEU A 9 15.15 12.38 2.02
N ARG A 10 16.39 12.38 1.54
CA ARG A 10 16.72 11.98 0.15
C ARG A 10 16.77 10.47 -0.02
N ASN A 11 17.31 9.74 0.96
CA ASN A 11 17.43 8.30 0.86
C ASN A 11 16.10 7.65 1.25
N PRO A 12 15.47 6.88 0.35
CA PRO A 12 14.13 6.35 0.56
C PRO A 12 14.09 5.25 1.63
N VAL A 13 15.23 4.59 1.93
CA VAL A 13 15.34 3.65 3.06
C VAL A 13 15.22 4.40 4.39
N TYR A 14 15.94 5.51 4.56
CA TYR A 14 15.83 6.32 5.78
C TYR A 14 14.43 6.94 5.92
N ALA A 15 13.82 7.37 4.82
CA ALA A 15 12.44 7.85 4.82
C ALA A 15 11.46 6.76 5.28
N ALA A 16 11.59 5.53 4.77
CA ALA A 16 10.74 4.41 5.19
C ALA A 16 10.95 4.01 6.66
N LEU A 17 12.19 4.03 7.17
CA LEU A 17 12.47 3.79 8.59
C LEU A 17 11.84 4.85 9.50
N LEU A 18 11.86 6.12 9.10
CA LEU A 18 11.17 7.18 9.84
C LEU A 18 9.64 7.06 9.79
N LEU A 19 9.10 6.50 8.71
CA LEU A 19 7.68 6.23 8.58
C LEU A 19 7.24 5.10 9.53
N VAL A 20 8.04 4.04 9.63
CA VAL A 20 7.86 2.97 10.64
C VAL A 20 7.86 3.55 12.05
N LEU A 21 8.81 4.43 12.37
CA LEU A 21 8.85 5.11 13.66
C LEU A 21 7.58 5.95 13.91
N ALA A 22 7.06 6.65 12.89
CA ALA A 22 5.83 7.42 13.01
C ALA A 22 4.62 6.53 13.35
N PHE A 23 4.44 5.41 12.66
CA PHE A 23 3.37 4.45 12.96
C PHE A 23 3.52 3.83 14.35
N PHE A 24 4.75 3.54 14.79
CA PHE A 24 4.99 3.04 16.14
C PHE A 24 4.60 4.06 17.22
N THR A 25 4.94 5.33 17.03
CA THR A 25 4.51 6.40 17.95
C THR A 25 2.99 6.57 17.97
N SER A 26 2.33 6.44 16.81
CA SER A 26 0.87 6.49 16.70
C SER A 26 0.21 5.30 17.42
N ALA A 27 0.78 4.09 17.32
CA ALA A 27 0.30 2.93 18.05
C ALA A 27 0.40 3.15 19.57
N GLY A 28 1.47 3.79 20.03
CA GLY A 28 1.62 4.19 21.44
C GLY A 28 0.51 5.15 21.89
N ILE A 29 0.13 6.12 21.06
CA ILE A 29 -0.99 7.02 21.35
C ILE A 29 -2.32 6.24 21.44
N TRP A 30 -2.55 5.28 20.55
CA TRP A 30 -3.75 4.43 20.61
C TRP A 30 -3.79 3.53 21.85
N LEU A 31 -2.65 3.01 22.30
CA LEU A 31 -2.57 2.28 23.58
C LEU A 31 -2.92 3.18 24.77
N LEU A 32 -2.48 4.43 24.77
CA LEU A 32 -2.83 5.40 25.82
C LEU A 32 -4.32 5.78 25.82
N LEU A 33 -5.00 5.63 24.67
CA LEU A 33 -6.44 5.86 24.52
C LEU A 33 -7.27 4.59 24.76
N GLU A 34 -6.70 3.54 25.37
CA GLU A 34 -7.35 2.24 25.63
C GLU A 34 -7.81 1.51 24.35
N ALA A 35 -7.28 1.87 23.18
CA ALA A 35 -7.59 1.25 21.89
C ALA A 35 -6.58 0.15 21.53
N GLU A 36 -6.51 -0.89 22.36
CA GLU A 36 -5.52 -1.98 22.29
C GLU A 36 -5.52 -2.73 20.94
N PHE A 37 -6.70 -3.09 20.43
CA PHE A 37 -6.83 -3.88 19.21
C PHE A 37 -6.34 -3.10 17.99
N LEU A 38 -6.74 -1.83 17.89
CA LEU A 38 -6.32 -0.96 16.80
C LEU A 38 -4.81 -0.69 16.84
N ALA A 39 -4.24 -0.48 18.04
CA ALA A 39 -2.80 -0.27 18.19
C ALA A 39 -1.99 -1.47 17.70
N ILE A 40 -2.36 -2.68 18.12
CA ILE A 40 -1.69 -3.92 17.69
C ILE A 40 -1.86 -4.13 16.18
N THR A 41 -3.06 -3.91 15.65
CA THR A 41 -3.34 -4.05 14.21
C THR A 41 -2.55 -3.02 13.38
N LEU A 42 -2.38 -1.79 13.87
CA LEU A 42 -1.56 -0.77 13.22
C LEU A 42 -0.13 -1.25 13.04
N VAL A 43 0.47 -1.81 14.09
CA VAL A 43 1.83 -2.34 14.02
C VAL A 43 1.90 -3.58 13.13
N LEU A 44 1.00 -4.54 13.31
CA LEU A 44 1.05 -5.81 12.59
C LEU A 44 0.86 -5.62 11.07
N VAL A 45 -0.14 -4.86 10.67
CA VAL A 45 -0.48 -4.70 9.25
C VAL A 45 0.38 -3.62 8.59
N TYR A 46 0.44 -2.41 9.16
CA TYR A 46 1.15 -1.32 8.51
C TYR A 46 2.66 -1.49 8.65
N VAL A 47 3.17 -1.64 9.88
CA VAL A 47 4.62 -1.80 10.09
C VAL A 47 5.10 -3.18 9.63
N GLY A 48 4.37 -4.24 9.95
CA GLY A 48 4.78 -5.62 9.65
C GLY A 48 4.65 -6.01 8.19
N ALA A 49 3.45 -5.88 7.60
CA ALA A 49 3.21 -6.35 6.23
C ALA A 49 3.53 -5.28 5.17
N VAL A 50 2.92 -4.09 5.30
CA VAL A 50 2.96 -3.08 4.24
C VAL A 50 4.34 -2.41 4.14
N MET A 51 4.91 -1.98 5.27
CA MET A 51 6.21 -1.29 5.27
C MET A 51 7.36 -2.21 4.88
N VAL A 52 7.34 -3.47 5.30
CA VAL A 52 8.38 -4.43 4.89
C VAL A 52 8.32 -4.69 3.39
N LEU A 53 7.12 -4.88 2.81
CA LEU A 53 6.95 -4.99 1.36
C LEU A 53 7.46 -3.74 0.64
N PHE A 54 7.11 -2.56 1.17
CA PHE A 54 7.54 -1.28 0.61
C PHE A 54 9.07 -1.13 0.63
N LEU A 55 9.72 -1.51 1.73
CA LEU A 55 11.19 -1.51 1.85
C LEU A 55 11.83 -2.40 0.79
N PHE A 56 11.30 -3.62 0.57
CA PHE A 56 11.80 -4.50 -0.50
C PHE A 56 11.69 -3.85 -1.88
N VAL A 57 10.52 -3.28 -2.20
CA VAL A 57 10.27 -2.64 -3.49
C VAL A 57 11.22 -1.45 -3.71
N VAL A 58 11.35 -0.58 -2.72
CA VAL A 58 12.19 0.61 -2.80
C VAL A 58 13.68 0.24 -2.91
N MET A 59 14.13 -0.81 -2.24
CA MET A 59 15.53 -1.26 -2.34
C MET A 59 15.83 -1.94 -3.66
N MET A 60 14.87 -2.65 -4.25
CA MET A 60 15.04 -3.30 -5.56
C MET A 60 14.95 -2.31 -6.73
N LEU A 61 14.25 -1.19 -6.56
CA LEU A 61 14.07 -0.19 -7.60
C LEU A 61 15.16 0.88 -7.53
N ASP A 62 15.97 1.00 -8.58
CA ASP A 62 16.93 2.10 -8.71
C ASP A 62 16.20 3.38 -9.14
N ILE A 63 15.66 4.12 -8.15
CA ILE A 63 14.90 5.35 -8.38
C ILE A 63 15.88 6.52 -8.55
N ASN A 64 15.88 7.17 -9.72
CA ASN A 64 16.61 8.43 -9.92
C ASN A 64 15.89 9.60 -9.23
N LEU A 65 16.29 9.88 -8.00
CA LEU A 65 15.70 10.88 -7.12
C LEU A 65 15.97 12.33 -7.56
N GLU A 66 17.05 12.56 -8.32
CA GLU A 66 17.39 13.87 -8.88
C GLU A 66 16.31 14.33 -9.88
N ARG A 67 15.88 13.43 -10.77
CA ARG A 67 14.89 13.73 -11.82
C ARG A 67 13.47 13.95 -11.27
N LEU A 68 13.11 13.28 -10.17
CA LEU A 68 11.81 13.45 -9.51
C LEU A 68 11.67 14.81 -8.79
N ARG A 69 12.79 15.47 -8.46
CA ARG A 69 12.78 16.78 -7.79
C ARG A 69 12.93 17.96 -8.75
N GLU A 70 13.15 17.72 -10.04
CA GLU A 70 13.08 18.76 -11.07
C GLU A 70 11.67 19.35 -11.10
N GLY A 71 11.49 20.53 -10.50
CA GLY A 71 10.20 21.22 -10.37
C GLY A 71 9.55 21.19 -8.99
N PHE A 72 10.05 20.41 -8.03
CA PHE A 72 9.52 20.41 -6.65
C PHE A 72 9.59 21.80 -6.01
N TRP A 73 10.74 22.48 -6.16
CA TRP A 73 10.96 23.83 -5.62
C TRP A 73 10.07 24.89 -6.27
N LYS A 74 9.61 24.67 -7.51
CA LYS A 74 8.72 25.60 -8.20
C LYS A 74 7.31 25.58 -7.62
N TRP A 75 6.84 24.40 -7.20
CA TRP A 75 5.49 24.21 -6.64
C TRP A 75 5.43 24.23 -5.11
N PHE A 76 6.58 24.11 -4.45
CA PHE A 76 6.70 24.21 -3.00
C PHE A 76 5.97 25.42 -2.37
N PRO A 77 6.11 26.67 -2.86
CA PRO A 77 5.44 27.81 -2.22
C PRO A 77 3.91 27.71 -2.31
N PHE A 78 3.37 27.15 -3.39
CA PHE A 78 1.93 26.91 -3.52
C PHE A 78 1.45 25.81 -2.58
N GLY A 79 2.20 24.70 -2.48
CA GLY A 79 1.91 23.62 -1.54
C GLY A 79 1.99 24.07 -0.07
N ALA A 80 2.98 24.89 0.27
CA ALA A 80 3.13 25.46 1.61
C ALA A 80 1.97 26.41 1.96
N LEU A 81 1.56 27.27 1.02
CA LEU A 81 0.41 28.14 1.20
C LEU A 81 -0.88 27.32 1.45
N LEU A 82 -1.10 26.27 0.66
CA LEU A 82 -2.25 25.38 0.86
C LEU A 82 -2.21 24.67 2.22
N ALA A 83 -1.04 24.16 2.63
CA ALA A 83 -0.87 23.53 3.94
C ALA A 83 -1.16 24.50 5.09
N ILE A 84 -0.72 25.76 4.98
CA ILE A 84 -1.01 26.81 5.98
C ILE A 84 -2.52 27.11 6.03
N VAL A 85 -3.18 27.26 4.88
CA VAL A 85 -4.63 27.50 4.84
C VAL A 85 -5.39 26.35 5.49
N LEU A 86 -5.05 25.10 5.17
CA LEU A 86 -5.65 23.92 5.81
C LEU A 86 -5.38 23.87 7.32
N ALA A 87 -4.16 24.19 7.75
CA ALA A 87 -3.82 24.25 9.17
C ALA A 87 -4.63 25.34 9.91
N ILE A 88 -4.82 26.51 9.31
CA ILE A 88 -5.67 27.58 9.85
C ILE A 88 -7.12 27.12 9.93
N GLN A 89 -7.65 26.48 8.89
CA GLN A 89 -9.03 25.98 8.89
C GLN A 89 -9.23 24.93 10.00
N MET A 90 -8.32 23.97 10.12
CA MET A 90 -8.35 22.97 11.20
C MET A 90 -8.26 23.66 12.57
N SER A 91 -7.37 24.62 12.74
CA SER A 91 -7.24 25.39 14.00
C SER A 91 -8.52 26.16 14.33
N MET A 92 -9.15 26.80 13.35
CA MET A 92 -10.42 27.52 13.56
C MET A 92 -11.55 26.57 13.96
N VAL A 93 -11.63 25.39 13.34
CA VAL A 93 -12.62 24.38 13.71
C VAL A 93 -12.38 23.89 15.13
N LEU A 94 -11.14 23.55 15.49
CA LEU A 94 -10.79 23.06 16.83
C LEU A 94 -10.98 24.14 17.93
N MET A 95 -10.78 25.43 17.60
CA MET A 95 -11.03 26.55 18.52
C MET A 95 -12.50 26.99 18.54
N GLY A 96 -13.34 26.41 17.70
CA GLY A 96 -14.77 26.69 17.68
C GLY A 96 -15.43 26.24 18.99
N LYS A 97 -16.49 26.94 19.40
CA LYS A 97 -17.23 26.67 20.66
C LYS A 97 -17.76 25.23 20.78
N GLN A 98 -17.81 24.50 19.67
CA GLN A 98 -18.24 23.12 19.53
C GLN A 98 -17.29 22.11 20.20
N PHE A 99 -16.00 22.46 20.30
CA PHE A 99 -14.94 21.60 20.87
C PHE A 99 -14.40 22.13 22.21
N ASN A 100 -15.13 23.04 22.88
CA ASN A 100 -14.75 23.51 24.21
C ASN A 100 -14.78 22.35 25.21
N LEU A 101 -13.72 22.24 26.04
CA LEU A 101 -13.60 21.18 27.06
C LEU A 101 -14.78 21.15 28.05
N GLU A 102 -15.47 22.28 28.27
CA GLU A 102 -16.68 22.32 29.10
C GLU A 102 -17.87 21.55 28.52
N ASN A 103 -17.94 21.41 27.19
CA ASN A 103 -19.04 20.71 26.50
C ASN A 103 -18.68 19.27 26.13
N MET A 104 -17.46 18.82 26.41
CA MET A 104 -16.98 17.49 26.05
C MET A 104 -16.75 16.68 27.33
N PRO A 105 -17.77 15.95 27.82
CA PRO A 105 -17.61 15.11 29.00
C PRO A 105 -16.48 14.10 28.75
N VAL A 106 -15.60 13.95 29.74
CA VAL A 106 -14.56 12.92 29.72
C VAL A 106 -15.26 11.57 29.51
N PRO A 107 -14.78 10.71 28.58
CA PRO A 107 -15.37 9.39 28.38
C PRO A 107 -15.48 8.66 29.72
N ALA A 108 -16.66 8.11 30.02
CA ALA A 108 -16.85 7.35 31.24
C ALA A 108 -15.82 6.20 31.27
N PRO A 109 -15.12 5.99 32.40
CA PRO A 109 -14.18 4.89 32.51
C PRO A 109 -14.87 3.56 32.19
N HIS A 110 -14.22 2.74 31.38
CA HIS A 110 -14.74 1.43 31.04
C HIS A 110 -14.83 0.52 32.28
N GLU A 111 -15.87 -0.32 32.35
CA GLU A 111 -16.04 -1.25 33.47
C GLU A 111 -14.91 -2.27 33.56
N ALA A 112 -14.67 -2.80 34.77
CA ALA A 112 -13.67 -3.84 35.00
C ALA A 112 -13.99 -5.09 34.16
N GLY A 113 -13.12 -5.40 33.19
CA GLY A 113 -13.31 -6.51 32.24
C GLY A 113 -13.77 -6.08 30.84
N TYR A 114 -13.84 -4.78 30.57
CA TYR A 114 -14.03 -4.27 29.22
C TYR A 114 -12.91 -4.76 28.28
N SER A 115 -13.30 -5.30 27.13
CA SER A 115 -12.37 -5.66 26.07
C SER A 115 -12.79 -4.95 24.80
N ASN A 116 -11.94 -4.03 24.35
CA ASN A 116 -12.15 -3.30 23.10
C ASN A 116 -12.28 -4.26 21.90
N THR A 117 -11.49 -5.35 21.91
CA THR A 117 -11.52 -6.39 20.88
C THR A 117 -12.90 -7.06 20.79
N LYS A 118 -13.53 -7.35 21.93
CA LYS A 118 -14.85 -8.00 21.97
C LYS A 118 -15.95 -7.09 21.45
N GLU A 119 -15.97 -5.83 21.88
CA GLU A 119 -16.99 -4.87 21.42
C GLU A 119 -16.84 -4.55 19.93
N LEU A 120 -15.60 -4.39 19.45
CA LEU A 120 -15.34 -4.19 18.04
C LEU A 120 -15.80 -5.40 17.21
N GLY A 121 -15.51 -6.63 17.68
CA GLY A 121 -16.01 -7.85 17.06
C GLY A 121 -17.53 -7.90 17.00
N ARG A 122 -18.21 -7.55 18.10
CA ARG A 122 -19.68 -7.48 18.14
C ARG A 122 -20.22 -6.53 17.06
N LEU A 123 -19.68 -5.31 16.98
CA LEU A 123 -20.10 -4.31 15.98
C LEU A 123 -19.86 -4.78 14.55
N ILE A 124 -18.66 -5.31 14.26
CA ILE A 124 -18.28 -5.79 12.93
C ILE A 124 -19.21 -6.92 12.45
N TYR A 125 -19.55 -7.86 13.33
CA TYR A 125 -20.35 -9.04 12.97
C TYR A 125 -21.86 -8.87 13.19
N THR A 126 -22.34 -7.71 13.66
CA THR A 126 -23.79 -7.47 13.82
C THR A 126 -24.27 -6.30 12.98
N GLU A 127 -23.66 -5.13 13.11
CA GLU A 127 -24.10 -3.90 12.44
C GLU A 127 -23.34 -3.65 11.14
N TYR A 128 -22.02 -3.91 11.14
CA TYR A 128 -21.14 -3.61 10.00
C TYR A 128 -20.80 -4.83 9.14
N VAL A 129 -21.67 -5.86 9.14
CA VAL A 129 -21.45 -7.12 8.39
C VAL A 129 -21.20 -6.85 6.91
N TYR A 130 -21.99 -5.97 6.29
CA TYR A 130 -21.83 -5.62 4.88
C TYR A 130 -20.47 -4.97 4.57
N ALA A 131 -19.98 -4.08 5.45
CA ALA A 131 -18.68 -3.46 5.28
C ALA A 131 -17.55 -4.49 5.42
N PHE A 132 -17.71 -5.46 6.33
CA PHE A 132 -16.78 -6.57 6.50
C PHE A 132 -16.74 -7.49 5.28
N GLU A 133 -17.90 -7.89 4.75
CA GLU A 133 -17.97 -8.70 3.53
C GLU A 133 -17.35 -7.98 2.33
N LEU A 134 -17.62 -6.68 2.18
CA LEU A 134 -17.03 -5.87 1.11
C LEU A 134 -15.50 -5.82 1.25
N ALA A 135 -14.98 -5.66 2.46
CA ALA A 135 -13.54 -5.70 2.72
C ALA A 135 -12.93 -7.07 2.33
N ALA A 136 -13.61 -8.18 2.63
CA ALA A 136 -13.17 -9.52 2.24
C ALA A 136 -13.10 -9.69 0.71
N VAL A 137 -14.10 -9.16 -0.01
CA VAL A 137 -14.09 -9.15 -1.48
C VAL A 137 -12.97 -8.27 -2.03
N ILE A 138 -12.71 -7.10 -1.43
CA ILE A 138 -11.59 -6.24 -1.83
C ILE A 138 -10.25 -6.96 -1.65
N LEU A 139 -10.04 -7.67 -0.54
CA LEU A 139 -8.82 -8.46 -0.32
C LEU A 139 -8.67 -9.58 -1.34
N LEU A 140 -9.76 -10.27 -1.68
CA LEU A 140 -9.76 -11.29 -2.74
C LEU A 140 -9.34 -10.69 -4.08
N VAL A 141 -9.94 -9.56 -4.47
CA VAL A 141 -9.62 -8.85 -5.71
C VAL A 141 -8.16 -8.39 -5.71
N ALA A 142 -7.67 -7.84 -4.61
CA ALA A 142 -6.28 -7.41 -4.48
C ALA A 142 -5.30 -8.57 -4.68
N MET A 143 -5.58 -9.75 -4.10
CA MET A 143 -4.77 -10.96 -4.29
C MET A 143 -4.79 -11.42 -5.75
N VAL A 144 -5.97 -11.50 -6.37
CA VAL A 144 -6.11 -11.89 -7.78
C VAL A 144 -5.36 -10.92 -8.69
N ALA A 145 -5.50 -9.62 -8.47
CA ALA A 145 -4.81 -8.58 -9.23
C ALA A 145 -3.29 -8.67 -9.06
N ALA A 146 -2.79 -8.84 -7.84
CA ALA A 146 -1.36 -8.97 -7.56
C ALA A 146 -0.76 -10.20 -8.28
N ILE A 147 -1.45 -11.36 -8.24
CA ILE A 147 -1.01 -12.57 -8.95
C ILE A 147 -1.06 -12.35 -10.46
N ALA A 148 -2.17 -11.83 -10.99
CA ALA A 148 -2.32 -11.61 -12.42
C ALA A 148 -1.25 -10.65 -13.00
N LEU A 149 -0.89 -9.60 -12.25
CA LEU A 149 0.15 -8.64 -12.64
C LEU A 149 1.57 -9.20 -12.56
N THR A 150 1.84 -10.08 -11.59
CA THR A 150 3.17 -10.67 -11.41
C THR A 150 3.41 -11.93 -12.24
N LEU A 151 2.35 -12.53 -12.79
CA LEU A 151 2.42 -13.74 -13.62
C LEU A 151 3.04 -13.45 -15.00
N ARG A 152 4.37 -13.46 -15.06
CA ARG A 152 5.11 -13.29 -16.31
C ARG A 152 5.08 -14.56 -17.16
N HIS A 153 4.38 -14.51 -18.29
CA HIS A 153 4.44 -15.57 -19.30
C HIS A 153 5.79 -15.53 -20.02
N ARG A 154 6.65 -16.53 -19.77
CA ARG A 154 7.94 -16.67 -20.46
C ARG A 154 7.71 -17.17 -21.88
N THR A 155 7.92 -16.30 -22.87
CA THR A 155 7.87 -16.61 -24.31
C THR A 155 9.01 -17.51 -24.79
N ASP A 156 10.07 -17.65 -24.00
CA ASP A 156 11.22 -18.51 -24.33
C ASP A 156 10.94 -20.01 -24.17
N LYS A 157 9.79 -20.36 -23.57
CA LYS A 157 9.36 -21.76 -23.46
C LYS A 157 8.76 -22.20 -24.79
N LYS A 158 9.49 -23.03 -25.53
CA LYS A 158 8.95 -23.80 -26.66
C LYS A 158 8.02 -24.89 -26.13
N SER A 159 6.84 -24.51 -25.66
CA SER A 159 5.79 -25.45 -25.30
C SER A 159 5.11 -25.92 -26.60
N PRO A 160 5.15 -27.22 -26.93
CA PRO A 160 4.42 -27.73 -28.07
C PRO A 160 2.92 -27.60 -27.81
N ASN A 161 2.21 -26.95 -28.73
CA ASN A 161 0.76 -26.89 -28.69
C ASN A 161 0.19 -28.20 -29.28
N PRO A 162 -0.43 -29.09 -28.49
CA PRO A 162 -0.89 -30.40 -28.96
C PRO A 162 -1.95 -30.27 -30.06
N SER A 163 -2.85 -29.30 -29.94
CA SER A 163 -3.89 -29.04 -30.94
C SER A 163 -3.27 -28.67 -32.30
N LYS A 164 -2.19 -27.87 -32.30
CA LYS A 164 -1.43 -27.58 -33.53
C LYS A 164 -0.66 -28.79 -34.06
N GLN A 165 -0.21 -29.71 -33.22
CA GLN A 165 0.50 -30.94 -33.64
C GLN A 165 -0.42 -32.02 -34.21
N ILE A 166 -1.68 -32.06 -33.77
CA ILE A 166 -2.69 -33.01 -34.27
C ILE A 166 -3.31 -32.50 -35.58
N ALA A 167 -3.49 -31.19 -35.73
CA ALA A 167 -4.13 -30.57 -36.91
C ALA A 167 -3.23 -30.52 -38.18
N VAL A 168 -2.03 -31.12 -38.17
CA VAL A 168 -1.05 -31.00 -39.25
C VAL A 168 -1.44 -31.89 -40.43
N LYS A 169 -1.52 -31.30 -41.64
CA LYS A 169 -1.83 -32.05 -42.87
C LYS A 169 -0.54 -32.58 -43.51
N ARG A 170 -0.68 -33.54 -44.43
CA ARG A 170 0.46 -34.15 -45.16
C ARG A 170 1.29 -33.10 -45.91
N SER A 171 0.65 -32.05 -46.44
CA SER A 171 1.28 -30.90 -47.11
C SER A 171 2.22 -30.10 -46.21
N ASP A 172 1.94 -30.05 -44.91
CA ASP A 172 2.60 -29.13 -43.97
C ASP A 172 3.86 -29.74 -43.33
N ARG A 173 4.11 -31.04 -43.59
CA ARG A 173 5.23 -31.80 -43.03
C ARG A 173 6.53 -31.59 -43.79
N ILE A 174 6.49 -31.03 -45.00
CA ILE A 174 7.65 -30.85 -45.87
C ILE A 174 7.75 -29.38 -46.23
N ARG A 175 8.88 -28.75 -45.87
CA ARG A 175 9.23 -27.40 -46.30
C ARG A 175 10.43 -27.50 -47.23
N ILE A 176 10.20 -27.31 -48.53
CA ILE A 176 11.29 -27.20 -49.51
C ILE A 176 11.90 -25.82 -49.33
N ILE A 177 13.12 -25.78 -48.78
CA ILE A 177 13.89 -24.54 -48.63
C ILE A 177 14.83 -24.45 -49.83
N PRO A 178 14.68 -23.44 -50.71
CA PRO A 178 15.66 -23.21 -51.76
C PRO A 178 16.97 -22.79 -51.10
N MET A 179 18.01 -23.60 -51.27
CA MET A 179 19.37 -23.23 -50.87
C MET A 179 20.16 -22.78 -52.09
N PRO A 180 20.88 -21.65 -52.00
CA PRO A 180 21.79 -21.25 -53.08
C PRO A 180 22.87 -22.33 -53.26
N PRO A 181 23.29 -22.62 -54.50
CA PRO A 181 24.36 -23.58 -54.75
C PRO A 181 25.66 -23.09 -54.10
N GLU A 182 26.30 -23.97 -53.33
CA GLU A 182 27.60 -23.71 -52.75
C GLU A 182 28.64 -23.67 -53.87
N ASN A 183 29.27 -22.51 -54.07
CA ASN A 183 30.34 -22.37 -55.04
C ASN A 183 31.53 -23.19 -54.55
N LYS A 184 31.97 -24.14 -55.38
CA LYS A 184 33.24 -24.86 -55.17
C LYS A 184 34.38 -23.88 -55.40
N GLU A 185 35.01 -23.44 -54.32
CA GLU A 185 36.42 -23.03 -54.35
C GLU A 185 37.33 -24.26 -54.49
#